data_AF-A0A534NI64-F1
#
_entry.id   AF-A0A534NI64-F1
#
_cell.length_a   1.000
_cell.length_b   1.000
_cell.length_c   1.000
_cell.angle_alpha   90.00
_cell.angle_beta   90.00
_cell.angle_gamma   90.00
#
_symmetry.space_group_name_H-M   'P 1'
#
loop_
_entity.id
_entity.type
_entity.pdbx_description
1 polymer ?
#
loop_
_entity_poly.entity_id
_entity_poly.type
_entity_poly.pdbx_seq_one_letter_code
_entity_poly.pdbx_strand_id
1 'polypeptide(L)'
;MVFMTPDPELDDHQIALAKGREGEAKIIGHIAWRVETPADVKAFYEQFKAQGVPIHHCISHAYEEMGNTVSCYFLDPEGNRLEVYALVPERDEARINRPLDLDKSVDEIIAQASGLVQAAAH
;
A
#
# COMPACT_ATOMS: atom_id res chain seq x y z
N MET A 1 11.75 2.39 -12.14
CA MET A 1 12.03 2.58 -10.70
C MET A 1 13.03 1.52 -10.30
N VAL A 2 13.83 1.76 -9.27
CA VAL A 2 14.77 0.78 -8.71
C VAL A 2 14.36 0.53 -7.26
N PHE A 3 14.20 -0.74 -6.89
CA PHE A 3 13.81 -1.19 -5.56
C PHE A 3 15.02 -1.86 -4.92
N MET A 4 15.34 -1.48 -3.68
CA MET A 4 16.56 -1.93 -3.00
C MET A 4 16.22 -2.41 -1.60
N THR A 5 16.75 -3.58 -1.26
CA THR A 5 16.66 -4.22 0.06
C THR A 5 18.02 -4.85 0.38
N PRO A 6 18.47 -4.82 1.65
CA PRO A 6 19.61 -5.61 2.09
C PRO A 6 19.25 -7.10 2.29
N ASP A 7 17.95 -7.42 2.43
CA ASP A 7 17.45 -8.77 2.67
C ASP A 7 16.15 -9.02 1.87
N PRO A 8 16.24 -9.70 0.71
CA PRO A 8 15.09 -9.96 -0.16
C PRO A 8 14.13 -11.03 0.39
N GLU A 9 14.47 -11.70 1.49
CA GLU A 9 13.55 -12.61 2.17
C GLU A 9 12.65 -11.88 3.18
N LEU A 10 13.02 -10.66 3.60
CA LEU A 10 12.30 -9.87 4.61
C LEU A 10 11.42 -8.74 4.06
N ASP A 11 11.97 -7.92 3.15
CA ASP A 11 11.23 -6.84 2.45
C ASP A 11 11.61 -6.75 0.95
N ASP A 12 10.65 -6.50 0.04
CA ASP A 12 10.88 -6.34 -1.41
C ASP A 12 11.75 -5.10 -1.65
N HIS A 13 11.55 -4.09 -0.80
CA HIS A 13 12.41 -2.93 -0.70
C HIS A 13 12.29 -2.24 0.65
N GLN A 14 13.36 -1.56 1.02
CA GLN A 14 13.38 -0.54 2.07
C GLN A 14 13.65 0.85 1.48
N ILE A 15 14.20 0.89 0.25
CA ILE A 15 14.42 2.12 -0.50
C ILE A 15 13.95 1.92 -1.95
N ALA A 16 13.07 2.81 -2.42
CA ALA A 16 12.67 2.88 -3.82
C ALA A 16 13.15 4.19 -4.46
N LEU A 17 13.88 4.09 -5.57
CA LEU A 17 14.33 5.21 -6.38
C LEU A 17 13.45 5.32 -7.63
N ALA A 18 12.78 6.46 -7.77
CA ALA A 18 12.03 6.83 -8.96
C ALA A 18 12.75 7.93 -9.74
N LYS A 19 12.36 8.11 -11.01
CA LYS A 19 12.87 9.23 -11.81
C LYS A 19 12.56 10.53 -11.09
N GLY A 20 13.58 11.39 -10.94
CA GLY A 20 13.44 12.70 -10.32
C GLY A 20 12.41 13.58 -11.04
N ARG A 21 11.85 14.54 -10.30
CA ARG A 21 10.95 15.57 -10.83
C ARG A 21 11.76 16.84 -11.11
N GLU A 22 11.34 17.61 -12.11
CA GLU A 22 11.94 18.91 -12.42
C GLU A 22 11.26 20.04 -11.62
N GLY A 23 11.97 21.15 -11.40
CA GLY A 23 11.46 22.34 -10.69
C GLY A 23 11.43 22.21 -9.16
N GLU A 24 10.64 23.07 -8.50
CA GLU A 24 10.40 23.00 -7.05
C GLU A 24 9.43 21.86 -6.72
N ALA A 25 9.95 20.63 -6.71
CA ALA A 25 9.19 19.44 -6.40
C ALA A 25 9.65 18.80 -5.08
N LYS A 26 8.70 18.24 -4.31
CA LYS A 26 9.06 17.37 -3.18
C LYS A 26 9.83 16.15 -3.72
N ILE A 27 11.09 16.02 -3.30
CA ILE A 27 12.03 14.98 -3.76
C ILE A 27 11.79 13.63 -3.09
N ILE A 28 11.25 13.64 -1.86
CA ILE A 28 10.80 12.42 -1.18
C ILE A 28 9.46 12.00 -1.81
N GLY A 29 9.43 10.79 -2.37
CA GLY A 29 8.24 10.25 -3.03
C GLY A 29 7.11 9.98 -2.02
N HIS A 30 7.42 9.18 -1.00
CA HIS A 30 6.63 8.95 0.21
C HIS A 30 7.50 8.29 1.29
N ILE A 31 6.99 8.22 2.52
CA ILE A 31 7.54 7.40 3.61
C ILE A 31 6.47 6.39 4.02
N ALA A 32 6.86 5.13 4.15
CA ALA A 32 5.96 4.03 4.46
C ALA A 32 6.25 3.42 5.84
N TRP A 33 5.20 3.07 6.58
CA TRP A 33 5.26 2.33 7.84
C TRP A 33 4.57 0.98 7.66
N ARG A 34 5.31 -0.09 7.92
CA ARG A 34 4.76 -1.44 7.98
C ARG A 34 4.05 -1.63 9.32
N VAL A 35 2.83 -2.16 9.28
CA VAL A 35 2.06 -2.63 10.44
C VAL A 35 1.90 -4.14 10.38
N GLU A 36 1.42 -4.74 11.46
CA GLU A 36 1.42 -6.19 11.62
C GLU A 36 0.39 -6.87 10.71
N THR A 37 -0.82 -6.31 10.61
CA THR A 37 -1.94 -6.94 9.89
C THR A 37 -2.74 -5.99 9.00
N PRO A 38 -3.46 -6.50 7.99
CA PRO A 38 -4.44 -5.72 7.23
C PRO A 38 -5.52 -5.06 8.11
N ALA A 39 -5.87 -5.66 9.25
CA ALA A 39 -6.80 -5.08 10.20
C ALA A 39 -6.24 -3.79 10.83
N ASP A 40 -4.93 -3.72 11.07
CA ASP A 40 -4.28 -2.51 11.57
C ASP A 40 -4.31 -1.40 10.52
N VAL A 41 -4.11 -1.72 9.24
CA VAL A 41 -4.24 -0.74 8.14
C VAL A 41 -5.66 -0.17 8.09
N LYS A 42 -6.69 -1.03 8.21
CA LYS A 42 -8.08 -0.57 8.32
C LYS A 42 -8.28 0.31 9.57
N ALA A 43 -7.74 -0.08 10.72
CA ALA A 43 -7.87 0.70 11.95
C ALA A 43 -7.27 2.11 11.81
N PHE A 44 -6.09 2.23 11.20
CA PHE A 44 -5.49 3.53 10.87
C PHE A 44 -6.35 4.33 9.89
N TYR A 45 -6.82 3.70 8.81
CA TYR A 45 -7.71 4.32 7.83
C TYR A 45 -8.98 4.92 8.48
N GLU A 46 -9.65 4.18 9.36
CA GLU A 46 -10.83 4.67 10.09
C GLU A 46 -10.48 5.85 11.02
N GLN A 47 -9.35 5.76 11.73
CA GLN A 47 -8.87 6.86 12.58
C GLN A 47 -8.53 8.11 11.78
N PHE A 48 -7.93 7.96 10.61
CA PHE A 48 -7.61 9.06 9.69
C PHE A 48 -8.90 9.74 9.21
N LYS A 49 -9.91 8.97 8.79
CA LYS A 49 -11.22 9.52 8.41
C LYS A 49 -11.89 10.26 9.56
N ALA A 50 -11.90 9.67 10.76
CA ALA A 50 -12.49 10.30 11.95
C ALA A 50 -11.81 11.63 12.31
N GLN A 51 -10.52 11.78 12.00
CA GLN A 51 -9.73 12.99 12.28
C GLN A 51 -9.65 13.97 11.10
N GLY A 52 -10.26 13.64 9.96
CA GLY A 52 -10.20 14.47 8.76
C GLY A 52 -8.82 14.49 8.08
N VAL A 53 -7.99 13.48 8.33
CA VAL A 53 -6.71 13.31 7.62
C VAL A 53 -7.00 12.99 6.15
N PRO A 54 -6.40 13.71 5.17
CA PRO A 54 -6.66 13.46 3.76
C PRO A 54 -6.12 12.10 3.31
N ILE A 55 -7.02 11.20 2.92
CA ILE A 55 -6.65 9.94 2.26
C ILE A 55 -6.32 10.26 0.80
N HIS A 56 -5.14 9.84 0.36
CA HIS A 56 -4.67 10.03 -1.00
C HIS A 56 -5.14 8.91 -1.94
N HIS A 57 -5.00 7.63 -1.54
CA HIS A 57 -5.66 6.46 -2.14
C HIS A 57 -5.37 5.19 -1.32
N CYS A 58 -6.14 4.13 -1.57
CA CYS A 58 -5.90 2.80 -1.02
C CYS A 58 -5.65 1.80 -2.15
N ILE A 59 -4.66 0.94 -2.00
CA ILE A 59 -4.18 0.09 -3.08
C ILE A 59 -3.51 -1.18 -2.52
N SER A 60 -3.50 -2.23 -3.33
CA SER A 60 -2.67 -3.40 -3.12
C SER A 60 -1.56 -3.40 -4.15
N HIS A 61 -0.32 -3.56 -3.68
CA HIS A 61 0.81 -3.90 -4.52
C HIS A 61 0.94 -5.41 -4.52
N ALA A 62 0.70 -6.03 -5.68
CA ALA A 62 0.86 -7.46 -5.85
C ALA A 62 2.30 -7.80 -6.23
N TYR A 63 2.86 -8.82 -5.60
CA TYR A 63 4.24 -9.27 -5.80
C TYR A 63 4.30 -10.77 -6.02
N GLU A 64 5.26 -11.21 -6.84
CA GLU A 64 5.52 -12.63 -7.10
C GLU A 64 6.29 -13.26 -5.94
N GLU A 65 7.18 -12.49 -5.31
CA GLU A 65 8.18 -13.02 -4.39
C GLU A 65 7.75 -12.91 -2.91
N MET A 66 7.01 -11.87 -2.54
CA MET A 66 6.73 -11.54 -1.12
C MET A 66 5.28 -11.62 -0.65
N GLY A 67 4.36 -11.74 -1.59
CA GLY A 67 2.93 -11.61 -1.30
C GLY A 67 2.44 -10.19 -1.47
N ASN A 68 1.13 -10.04 -1.55
CA ASN A 68 0.49 -8.78 -1.88
C ASN A 68 0.45 -7.85 -0.66
N THR A 69 0.15 -6.57 -0.85
CA THR A 69 -0.03 -5.62 0.26
C THR A 69 -1.46 -5.15 0.41
N VAL A 70 -1.80 -4.69 1.61
CA VAL A 70 -2.90 -3.76 1.84
C VAL A 70 -2.26 -2.43 2.24
N SER A 71 -2.41 -1.41 1.41
CA SER A 71 -1.77 -0.11 1.59
C SER A 71 -2.79 1.02 1.63
N CYS A 72 -2.63 1.94 2.58
CA CYS A 72 -3.35 3.22 2.65
C CYS A 72 -2.36 4.38 2.55
N TYR A 73 -2.45 5.15 1.48
CA TYR A 73 -1.71 6.39 1.29
C TYR A 73 -2.50 7.58 1.81
N PHE A 74 -1.86 8.45 2.58
CA PHE A 74 -2.46 9.64 3.19
C PHE A 74 -1.50 10.82 3.19
N LEU A 75 -1.99 11.99 3.56
CA LEU A 75 -1.20 13.23 3.62
C LEU A 75 -1.07 13.72 5.05
N ASP A 76 0.14 14.14 5.44
CA ASP A 76 0.36 14.90 6.67
C ASP A 76 -0.08 16.38 6.51
N PRO A 77 -0.08 17.20 7.59
CA PRO A 77 -0.48 18.61 7.52
C PRO A 77 0.32 19.46 6.53
N GLU A 78 1.57 19.11 6.26
CA GLU A 78 2.44 19.76 5.26
C GLU A 78 2.24 19.20 3.84
N GLY A 79 1.34 18.22 3.66
CA GLY A 79 1.01 17.57 2.39
C GLY A 79 2.09 16.60 1.91
N ASN A 80 2.92 16.05 2.80
CA ASN A 80 3.83 14.95 2.47
C ASN A 80 3.04 13.66 2.34
N ARG A 81 3.41 12.83 1.37
CA ARG A 81 2.75 11.54 1.15
C ARG A 81 3.32 10.50 2.09
N LEU A 82 2.43 9.89 2.85
CA LEU A 82 2.73 8.84 3.81
C LEU A 82 1.94 7.58 3.43
N GLU A 83 2.43 6.42 3.85
CA GLU A 83 1.78 5.12 3.64
C GLU A 83 1.79 4.29 4.92
N VAL A 84 0.67 3.66 5.27
CA VAL A 84 0.65 2.53 6.19
C VAL A 84 0.29 1.27 5.40
N TYR A 85 1.04 0.19 5.59
CA TYR A 85 0.81 -1.04 4.84
C TYR A 85 1.06 -2.31 5.66
N ALA A 86 0.42 -3.39 5.26
CA ALA A 86 0.64 -4.75 5.78
C ALA A 86 0.75 -5.75 4.62
N LEU A 87 1.41 -6.88 4.88
CA LEU A 87 1.49 -7.98 3.93
C LEU A 87 0.26 -8.87 3.99
N VAL A 88 -0.03 -9.48 2.86
CA VAL A 88 -1.02 -10.52 2.63
C VAL A 88 -0.26 -11.72 2.05
N PRO A 89 -0.45 -12.95 2.59
CA PRO A 89 0.39 -14.10 2.22
C PRO A 89 0.29 -14.52 0.75
N GLU A 90 -0.88 -14.32 0.13
CA GLU A 90 -1.10 -14.68 -1.26
C GLU A 90 -0.25 -13.84 -2.22
N ARG A 91 0.20 -14.48 -3.29
CA ARG A 91 1.07 -13.93 -4.32
C ARG A 91 0.36 -13.94 -5.65
N ASP A 92 0.77 -13.04 -6.53
CA ASP A 92 0.36 -13.03 -7.92
C ASP A 92 1.43 -13.56 -8.86
N GLU A 93 1.01 -13.92 -10.06
CA GLU A 93 1.90 -14.30 -11.16
C GLU A 93 2.55 -13.09 -11.85
N ALA A 94 2.15 -11.87 -11.48
CA ALA A 94 2.70 -10.64 -12.03
C ALA A 94 2.58 -9.48 -11.03
N ARG A 95 3.54 -8.55 -11.11
CA ARG A 95 3.49 -7.28 -10.40
C ARG A 95 2.37 -6.38 -10.93
N ILE A 96 1.26 -6.28 -10.18
CA ILE A 96 0.10 -5.45 -10.53
C ILE A 96 -0.40 -4.63 -9.34
N ASN A 97 -1.00 -3.48 -9.64
CA ASN A 97 -1.64 -2.64 -8.63
C ASN A 97 -3.16 -2.84 -8.67
N ARG A 98 -3.78 -3.09 -7.52
CA ARG A 98 -5.25 -3.20 -7.41
C ARG A 98 -5.82 -2.11 -6.50
N PRO A 99 -6.82 -1.33 -6.93
CA PRO A 99 -7.55 -0.45 -6.02
C PRO A 99 -8.17 -1.27 -4.87
N LEU A 100 -8.12 -0.72 -3.65
CA LEU A 100 -8.78 -1.32 -2.49
C LEU A 100 -9.87 -0.41 -1.95
N ASP A 101 -10.96 -1.01 -1.50
CA ASP A 101 -11.97 -0.36 -0.70
C ASP A 101 -11.81 -0.75 0.78
N LEU A 102 -11.20 0.14 1.57
CA LEU A 102 -10.95 -0.08 3.01
C LEU A 102 -12.18 0.16 3.89
N ASP A 103 -13.30 0.64 3.34
CA ASP A 103 -14.56 0.72 4.09
C ASP A 103 -15.19 -0.66 4.32
N LYS A 104 -14.79 -1.67 3.54
CA LYS A 104 -15.27 -3.06 3.67
C LYS A 104 -14.75 -3.78 4.91
N SER A 105 -15.24 -5.01 5.12
CA SER A 105 -14.70 -5.89 6.16
C SER A 105 -13.24 -6.27 5.87
N VAL A 106 -12.49 -6.65 6.92
CA VAL A 106 -11.08 -7.07 6.77
C VAL A 106 -10.95 -8.25 5.80
N ASP A 107 -11.86 -9.23 5.88
CA ASP A 107 -11.86 -10.40 4.99
C ASP A 107 -12.05 -10.01 3.52
N GLU A 108 -12.95 -9.05 3.23
CA GLU A 108 -13.17 -8.54 1.87
C GLU A 108 -11.98 -7.70 1.36
N ILE A 109 -11.29 -6.99 2.25
CA ILE A 109 -10.06 -6.24 1.91
C ILE A 109 -8.95 -7.22 1.55
N ILE A 110 -8.74 -8.26 2.36
CA ILE A 110 -7.76 -9.30 2.11
C ILE A 110 -8.08 -9.99 0.79
N ALA A 111 -9.33 -10.41 0.57
CA ALA A 111 -9.72 -11.05 -0.69
C ALA A 111 -9.40 -10.17 -1.92
N GLN A 112 -9.68 -8.86 -1.86
CA GLN A 112 -9.33 -7.90 -2.92
C GLN A 112 -7.81 -7.83 -3.14
N ALA A 113 -7.03 -7.76 -2.06
CA ALA A 113 -5.58 -7.68 -2.12
C ALA A 113 -4.96 -8.97 -2.70
N SER A 114 -5.40 -10.14 -2.24
CA SER A 114 -4.95 -11.45 -2.69
C SER A 114 -5.30 -11.77 -4.14
N GLY A 115 -6.14 -10.97 -4.80
CA GLY A 115 -6.64 -11.26 -6.15
C GLY A 115 -7.62 -12.45 -6.20
N LEU A 116 -8.01 -12.99 -5.03
CA LEU A 116 -8.94 -14.12 -4.89
C LEU A 116 -10.41 -13.70 -5.08
N VAL A 117 -10.68 -12.41 -5.29
CA VAL A 117 -12.00 -11.97 -5.76
C VAL A 117 -12.21 -12.53 -7.16
N GLN A 118 -13.09 -13.52 -7.29
CA GLN A 118 -13.67 -13.89 -8.59
C GLN A 118 -14.10 -12.60 -9.27
N ALA A 119 -13.51 -12.33 -10.45
CA ALA A 119 -13.95 -11.24 -11.30
C ALA A 119 -15.47 -11.29 -11.38
N ALA A 120 -16.15 -10.30 -10.80
CA ALA A 120 -17.55 -10.11 -11.09
C ALA A 120 -17.60 -9.84 -12.60
N ALA A 121 -18.10 -10.83 -13.35
CA ALA A 121 -18.30 -10.73 -14.77
C ALA A 121 -19.11 -9.45 -15.05
N HIS A 122 -18.53 -8.55 -15.84
CA HIS A 122 -19.27 -7.46 -16.47
C HIS A 122 -20.19 -8.02 -17.56
#